data_AF-A0A1H6V858-F1
#
_entry.id   AF-A0A1H6V858-F1
#
_cell.length_a   1.000
_cell.length_b   1.000
_cell.length_c   1.000
_cell.angle_alpha   90.00
_cell.angle_beta   90.00
_cell.angle_gamma   90.00
#
_symmetry.space_group_name_H-M   'P 1'
#
loop_
_entity.id
_entity.type
_entity.pdbx_description
1 polymer ?
#
loop_
_entity_poly.entity_id
_entity_poly.type
_entity_poly.pdbx_seq_one_letter_code
_entity_poly.pdbx_strand_id
1 'polypeptide(L)'
;MKYLVATLVILIMFSCNHHKINYNDLVMKSIKINKLKTPLIIHKTNNNEKLKSNNFFKLLSTKKLLLEKDESFYSLFILEESDKIQVVLVNYKSGIDYCTTFDNKSYKVLKNEYLQTKRGESKPYYLYWSIMKAKYPKYMNWDTFEIPTDSLK
;
A
#
# COMPACT_ATOMS: atom_id res chain seq x y z
N MET A 1 12.33 4.90 -54.61
CA MET A 1 13.03 5.23 -53.35
C MET A 1 12.35 6.25 -52.43
N LYS A 2 11.33 7.03 -52.88
CA LYS A 2 10.65 8.01 -52.00
C LYS A 2 9.61 7.41 -51.04
N TYR A 3 9.00 6.27 -51.37
CA TYR A 3 7.96 5.63 -50.55
C TYR A 3 8.48 4.79 -49.38
N LEU A 4 9.78 4.47 -49.35
CA LEU A 4 10.39 3.60 -48.34
C LEU A 4 10.78 4.37 -47.06
N VAL A 5 10.97 5.69 -47.18
CA VAL A 5 11.26 6.58 -46.05
C VAL A 5 9.98 6.93 -45.28
N ALA A 6 8.85 7.03 -45.96
CA ALA A 6 7.57 7.38 -45.34
C ALA A 6 7.03 6.27 -44.40
N THR A 7 7.25 5.00 -44.73
CA THR A 7 6.85 3.87 -43.88
C THR A 7 7.69 3.72 -42.61
N LEU A 8 8.97 4.11 -42.64
CA LEU A 8 9.85 4.04 -41.47
C LEU A 8 9.48 5.09 -40.40
N VAL A 9 9.06 6.29 -40.82
CA VAL A 9 8.67 7.38 -39.89
C VAL A 9 7.35 7.08 -39.18
N ILE A 10 6.41 6.41 -39.84
CA ILE A 10 5.12 6.04 -39.25
C ILE A 10 5.30 4.96 -38.17
N LEU A 11 6.24 4.02 -38.34
CA LEU A 11 6.53 2.96 -37.35
C LEU A 11 7.13 3.49 -36.04
N ILE A 12 7.88 4.61 -36.08
CA ILE A 12 8.49 5.22 -34.89
C ILE A 12 7.44 5.92 -34.01
N MET A 13 6.37 6.45 -34.62
CA MET A 13 5.31 7.19 -33.91
C MET A 13 4.36 6.28 -33.09
N PHE A 14 4.33 4.96 -33.33
CA PHE A 14 3.46 4.04 -32.59
C PHE A 14 4.08 3.45 -31.31
N SER A 15 5.33 3.78 -30.97
CA SER A 15 6.06 3.07 -29.89
C SER A 15 6.04 3.75 -28.50
N CYS A 16 5.37 4.88 -28.33
CA CYS A 16 5.33 5.59 -27.04
C CYS A 16 3.92 5.75 -26.48
N ASN A 17 3.17 4.65 -26.38
CA ASN A 17 2.05 4.58 -25.45
C ASN A 17 2.60 4.40 -24.03
N HIS A 18 3.00 5.49 -23.38
CA HIS A 18 3.16 5.51 -21.93
C HIS A 18 1.79 5.28 -21.29
N HIS A 19 1.43 4.01 -21.08
CA HIS A 19 0.25 3.65 -20.31
C HIS A 19 0.39 4.21 -18.90
N LYS A 20 -0.46 5.19 -18.58
CA LYS A 20 -0.54 5.78 -17.24
C LYS A 20 -0.83 4.69 -16.21
N ILE A 21 0.09 4.48 -15.28
CA ILE A 21 -0.03 3.46 -14.23
C ILE A 21 -1.33 3.71 -13.42
N ASN A 22 -2.22 2.71 -13.38
CA ASN A 22 -3.38 2.75 -12.48
C ASN A 22 -3.05 2.03 -11.17
N TYR A 23 -2.62 2.81 -10.18
CA TYR A 23 -2.27 2.27 -8.87
C TYR A 23 -3.45 1.59 -8.14
N ASN A 24 -4.70 1.99 -8.38
CA ASN A 24 -5.85 1.28 -7.78
C ASN A 24 -5.92 -0.17 -8.28
N ASP A 25 -5.66 -0.40 -9.57
CA ASP A 25 -5.69 -1.75 -10.16
C ASP A 25 -4.56 -2.62 -9.62
N LEU A 26 -3.35 -2.07 -9.45
CA LEU A 26 -2.22 -2.79 -8.85
C LEU A 26 -2.49 -3.18 -7.40
N VAL A 27 -3.08 -2.27 -6.61
CA VAL A 27 -3.47 -2.55 -5.22
C VAL A 27 -4.57 -3.61 -5.18
N MET A 28 -5.59 -3.51 -6.03
CA MET A 28 -6.65 -4.51 -6.14
C MET A 28 -6.11 -5.88 -6.53
N LYS A 29 -5.19 -5.95 -7.51
CA LYS A 29 -4.51 -7.20 -7.88
C LYS A 29 -3.74 -7.78 -6.70
N SER A 30 -2.99 -6.95 -5.98
CA SER A 30 -2.21 -7.38 -4.80
C SER A 30 -3.11 -7.95 -3.70
N ILE A 31 -4.24 -7.30 -3.42
CA ILE A 31 -5.25 -7.78 -2.47
C ILE A 31 -5.77 -9.17 -2.88
N LYS A 32 -6.11 -9.35 -4.16
CA LYS A 32 -6.61 -10.63 -4.70
C LYS A 32 -5.56 -11.74 -4.64
N ILE A 33 -4.33 -11.46 -5.07
CA ILE A 33 -3.22 -12.42 -5.06
C ILE A 33 -2.93 -12.91 -3.64
N ASN A 34 -2.94 -11.99 -2.68
CA ASN A 34 -2.72 -12.31 -1.26
C ASN A 34 -3.97 -12.83 -0.55
N LYS A 35 -5.10 -12.99 -1.27
CA LYS A 35 -6.38 -13.50 -0.74
C LYS A 35 -6.85 -12.76 0.53
N LEU A 36 -6.61 -11.46 0.58
CA LEU A 36 -6.96 -10.64 1.74
C LEU A 36 -8.47 -10.38 1.78
N LYS A 37 -9.04 -10.38 3.00
CA LYS A 37 -10.47 -10.13 3.21
C LYS A 37 -10.82 -8.68 2.85
N THR A 38 -11.78 -8.49 1.95
CA THR A 38 -12.24 -7.18 1.48
C THR A 38 -13.57 -6.75 2.12
N PRO A 39 -13.84 -5.43 2.25
CA PRO A 39 -12.92 -4.33 1.94
C PRO A 39 -11.82 -4.18 3.01
N LEU A 40 -10.57 -4.00 2.58
CA LEU A 40 -9.46 -3.70 3.50
C LEU A 40 -9.56 -2.26 3.99
N ILE A 41 -9.34 -2.04 5.27
CA ILE A 41 -9.14 -0.69 5.80
C ILE A 41 -7.66 -0.33 5.62
N ILE A 42 -7.39 0.73 4.86
CA ILE A 42 -6.03 1.21 4.57
C ILE A 42 -5.88 2.63 5.12
N HIS A 43 -4.79 2.86 5.85
CA HIS A 43 -4.41 4.20 6.31
C HIS A 43 -4.00 5.08 5.14
N LYS A 44 -4.70 6.19 4.97
CA LYS A 44 -4.42 7.21 3.96
C LYS A 44 -3.22 8.05 4.42
N THR A 45 -2.15 8.01 3.64
CA THR A 45 -0.90 8.75 3.83
C THR A 45 -0.54 9.50 2.55
N ASN A 46 0.50 10.35 2.59
CA ASN A 46 0.97 11.06 1.40
C ASN A 46 1.43 10.10 0.29
N ASN A 47 1.96 8.93 0.66
CA ASN A 47 2.41 7.90 -0.28
C ASN A 47 1.28 7.29 -1.13
N ASN A 48 0.02 7.45 -0.71
CA ASN A 48 -1.13 6.84 -1.37
C ASN A 48 -2.30 7.82 -1.57
N GLU A 49 -2.03 9.12 -1.51
CA GLU A 49 -3.07 10.16 -1.54
C GLU A 49 -3.89 10.15 -2.84
N LYS A 50 -3.25 9.77 -3.95
CA LYS A 50 -3.85 9.69 -5.29
C LYS A 50 -4.81 8.51 -5.47
N LEU A 51 -4.80 7.54 -4.56
CA LEU A 51 -5.71 6.40 -4.60
C LEU A 51 -7.13 6.80 -4.19
N LYS A 52 -8.11 6.05 -4.67
CA LYS A 52 -9.52 6.24 -4.33
C LYS A 52 -10.06 4.95 -3.73
N SER A 53 -10.83 5.08 -2.65
CA SER A 53 -11.56 3.97 -2.06
C SER A 53 -12.45 3.28 -3.10
N ASN A 54 -12.62 1.98 -2.96
CA ASN A 54 -13.45 1.14 -3.81
C ASN A 54 -13.91 -0.10 -3.02
N ASN A 55 -14.52 -1.07 -3.70
CA ASN A 55 -15.09 -2.25 -3.05
C ASN A 55 -14.02 -3.21 -2.48
N PHE A 56 -12.76 -3.09 -2.88
CA PHE A 56 -11.64 -3.90 -2.36
C PHE A 56 -10.96 -3.26 -1.16
N PHE A 57 -10.96 -1.92 -1.07
CA PHE A 57 -10.36 -1.21 0.05
C PHE A 57 -10.97 0.17 0.31
N LYS A 58 -10.99 0.54 1.59
CA LYS A 58 -11.41 1.84 2.10
C LYS A 58 -10.19 2.59 2.63
N LEU A 59 -9.92 3.77 2.07
CA LEU A 59 -8.89 4.67 2.57
C LEU A 59 -9.45 5.53 3.70
N LEU A 60 -8.81 5.47 4.87
CA LEU A 60 -9.20 6.23 6.05
C LEU A 60 -8.07 7.14 6.52
N SER A 61 -8.39 8.39 6.85
CA SER A 61 -7.46 9.28 7.54
C SER A 61 -7.22 8.82 8.98
N THR A 62 -6.12 9.27 9.58
CA THR A 62 -5.78 8.98 10.99
C THR A 62 -6.95 9.27 11.94
N LYS A 63 -7.60 10.42 11.78
CA LYS A 63 -8.78 10.80 12.59
C LYS A 63 -9.91 9.78 12.49
N LYS A 64 -10.20 9.29 11.27
CA LYS A 64 -11.26 8.29 11.07
C LYS A 64 -10.88 6.93 11.64
N LEU A 65 -9.64 6.50 11.47
CA LEU A 65 -9.14 5.25 12.06
C LEU A 65 -9.25 5.24 13.58
N LEU A 66 -8.84 6.33 14.24
CA LEU A 66 -8.97 6.47 15.70
C LEU A 66 -10.43 6.42 16.16
N LEU A 67 -11.35 7.02 15.40
CA LEU A 67 -12.78 6.99 15.70
C LEU A 67 -13.39 5.60 15.50
N GLU A 68 -13.04 4.90 14.43
CA GLU A 68 -13.53 3.55 14.15
C GLU A 68 -12.94 2.50 15.12
N LYS A 69 -11.79 2.80 15.76
CA LYS A 69 -11.08 1.90 16.68
C LYS A 69 -10.82 0.50 16.10
N ASP A 70 -10.66 0.40 14.78
CA ASP A 70 -10.34 -0.85 14.12
C ASP A 70 -8.82 -1.06 14.11
N GLU A 71 -8.37 -2.05 14.86
CA GLU A 71 -6.96 -2.45 14.98
C GLU A 71 -6.46 -3.26 13.77
N SER A 72 -7.36 -3.70 12.87
CA SER A 72 -7.07 -4.60 11.73
C SER A 72 -6.76 -3.85 10.44
N PHE A 73 -6.30 -2.61 10.54
CA PHE A 73 -5.99 -1.76 9.40
C PHE A 73 -4.61 -2.07 8.80
N TYR A 74 -4.42 -1.59 7.58
CA TYR A 74 -3.19 -1.76 6.82
C TYR A 74 -2.53 -0.42 6.53
N SER A 75 -1.20 -0.38 6.49
CA SER A 75 -0.49 0.66 5.73
C SER A 75 -0.20 0.17 4.33
N LEU A 76 -0.23 1.09 3.36
CA LEU A 76 0.04 0.80 1.97
C LEU A 76 1.21 1.63 1.48
N PHE A 77 2.22 0.96 0.93
CA PHE A 77 3.35 1.54 0.25
C PHE A 77 3.36 1.09 -1.21
N ILE A 78 3.63 2.01 -2.11
CA ILE A 78 3.87 1.72 -3.53
C ILE A 78 5.28 2.23 -3.82
N LEU A 79 6.18 1.31 -4.10
CA LEU A 79 7.59 1.59 -4.39
C LEU A 79 7.80 1.38 -5.88
N GLU A 80 8.11 2.46 -6.60
CA GLU A 80 8.34 2.43 -8.04
C GLU A 80 9.85 2.52 -8.30
N GLU A 81 10.36 1.55 -9.06
CA GLU A 81 11.72 1.52 -9.60
C GLU A 81 11.65 1.45 -11.14
N SER A 82 12.79 1.58 -11.81
CA SER A 82 12.85 1.69 -13.28
C SER A 82 12.21 0.52 -14.04
N ASP A 83 12.28 -0.69 -13.48
CA ASP A 83 11.85 -1.93 -14.11
C ASP A 83 10.72 -2.64 -13.33
N LYS A 84 10.47 -2.26 -12.07
CA LYS A 84 9.47 -2.90 -11.22
C LYS A 84 8.66 -1.91 -10.39
N ILE A 85 7.44 -2.31 -10.05
CA ILE A 85 6.58 -1.65 -9.07
C ILE A 85 6.30 -2.66 -7.95
N GLN A 86 6.56 -2.29 -6.71
CA GLN A 86 6.20 -3.10 -5.55
C GLN A 86 5.04 -2.47 -4.80
N VAL A 87 3.99 -3.26 -4.56
CA VAL A 87 2.88 -2.92 -3.67
C VAL A 87 3.08 -3.67 -2.37
N VAL A 88 3.16 -2.93 -1.26
CA VAL A 88 3.35 -3.50 0.08
C VAL A 88 2.18 -3.10 0.98
N LEU A 89 1.45 -4.10 1.47
CA LEU A 89 0.39 -3.95 2.45
C LEU A 89 0.88 -4.48 3.79
N VAL A 90 0.95 -3.63 4.80
CA VAL A 90 1.44 -3.99 6.15
C VAL A 90 0.25 -4.10 7.09
N ASN A 91 -0.03 -5.29 7.61
CA ASN A 91 -1.06 -5.50 8.63
C ASN A 91 -0.48 -5.20 10.01
N TYR A 92 -0.98 -4.17 10.68
CA TYR A 92 -0.43 -3.76 11.98
C TYR A 92 -0.78 -4.70 13.14
N LYS A 93 -1.91 -5.39 13.05
CA LYS A 93 -2.30 -6.38 14.07
C LYS A 93 -1.38 -7.60 14.05
N SER A 94 -1.00 -8.08 12.86
CA SER A 94 -0.18 -9.28 12.73
C SER A 94 1.32 -9.02 12.51
N GLY A 95 1.70 -7.79 12.14
CA GLY A 95 3.08 -7.48 11.74
C GLY A 95 3.52 -8.17 10.45
N ILE A 96 2.56 -8.55 9.59
CA ILE A 96 2.84 -9.22 8.32
C ILE A 96 2.83 -8.19 7.20
N ASP A 97 3.89 -8.21 6.41
CA ASP A 97 4.02 -7.48 5.15
C ASP A 97 3.63 -8.39 4.00
N TYR A 98 2.62 -7.97 3.24
CA TYR A 98 2.17 -8.61 2.01
C TYR A 98 2.76 -7.84 0.82
N CYS A 99 3.76 -8.42 0.17
CA CYS A 99 4.55 -7.77 -0.88
C CYS A 99 4.26 -8.40 -2.24
N THR A 100 3.69 -7.63 -3.16
CA THR A 100 3.48 -8.04 -4.55
C THR A 100 4.31 -7.15 -5.47
N THR A 101 5.17 -7.77 -6.27
CA THR A 101 6.05 -7.08 -7.22
C THR A 101 5.55 -7.31 -8.65
N PHE A 102 5.46 -6.23 -9.40
CA PHE A 102 5.02 -6.19 -10.78
C PHE A 102 6.15 -5.70 -11.68
N ASP A 103 6.19 -6.18 -12.92
CA ASP A 103 6.98 -5.59 -14.00
C ASP A 103 6.41 -4.21 -14.34
N ASN A 104 7.25 -3.17 -14.38
CA ASN A 104 6.77 -1.78 -14.57
C ASN A 104 6.25 -1.55 -16.01
N LYS A 105 6.66 -2.36 -16.99
CA LYS A 105 6.23 -2.20 -18.39
C LYS A 105 4.92 -2.92 -18.69
N SER A 106 4.80 -4.17 -18.22
CA SER A 106 3.69 -5.08 -18.55
C SER A 106 2.70 -5.28 -17.40
N TYR A 107 3.02 -4.80 -16.20
CA TYR A 107 2.26 -5.01 -14.96
C TYR A 107 1.96 -6.48 -14.66
N LYS A 108 2.76 -7.39 -15.21
CA LYS A 108 2.73 -8.81 -14.87
C LYS A 108 3.32 -9.00 -13.48
N VAL A 109 2.75 -9.92 -12.72
CA VAL A 109 3.28 -10.27 -11.40
C VAL A 109 4.60 -10.98 -11.59
N LEU A 110 5.66 -10.43 -11.01
CA LEU A 110 6.99 -11.03 -10.99
C LEU A 110 7.19 -11.87 -9.74
N LYS A 111 6.70 -11.39 -8.59
CA LYS A 111 6.92 -12.02 -7.29
C LYS A 111 5.78 -11.70 -6.33
N ASN A 112 5.46 -12.65 -5.46
CA ASN A 112 4.58 -12.43 -4.31
C ASN A 112 5.17 -13.09 -3.07
N GLU A 113 5.32 -12.34 -1.99
CA GLU A 113 5.94 -12.81 -0.75
C GLU A 113 5.29 -12.23 0.51
N TYR A 114 5.46 -12.94 1.62
CA TYR A 114 4.97 -12.57 2.93
C TYR A 114 6.17 -12.51 3.87
N LEU A 115 6.38 -11.35 4.50
CA LEU A 115 7.49 -11.15 5.42
C LEU A 115 6.93 -10.82 6.80
N GLN A 116 7.30 -11.60 7.81
CA GLN A 116 7.07 -11.22 9.19
C GLN A 116 8.02 -10.07 9.49
N THR A 117 7.50 -8.85 9.46
CA THR A 117 8.34 -7.67 9.56
C THR A 117 8.14 -7.07 10.94
N LYS A 118 9.18 -7.19 11.77
CA LYS A 118 9.37 -6.26 12.89
C LYS A 118 9.81 -4.93 12.28
N ARG A 119 8.94 -4.27 11.50
CA ARG A 119 9.23 -2.89 11.09
C ARG A 119 9.38 -2.13 12.40
N GLY A 120 10.53 -1.49 12.57
CA GLY A 120 10.76 -0.62 13.72
C GLY A 120 9.62 0.38 13.86
N GLU A 121 9.56 0.99 15.04
CA GLU A 121 8.59 2.01 15.41
C GLU A 121 8.31 2.96 14.23
N SER A 122 7.05 2.99 13.78
CA SER A 122 6.62 3.79 12.64
C SER A 122 5.34 4.54 13.00
N LYS A 123 5.05 5.67 12.33
CA LYS A 123 3.83 6.47 12.59
C LYS A 123 2.52 5.67 12.71
N PRO A 124 2.27 4.60 11.93
CA PRO A 124 1.04 3.82 12.11
C PRO A 124 1.10 2.86 13.31
N TYR A 125 2.25 2.64 13.93
CA TYR A 125 2.39 1.96 15.22
C TYR A 125 1.76 2.79 16.35
N TYR A 126 1.99 4.11 16.39
CA TYR A 126 1.28 5.01 17.32
C TYR A 126 -0.24 4.94 17.12
N LEU A 127 -0.69 4.87 15.87
CA LEU A 127 -2.12 4.76 15.56
C LEU A 127 -2.70 3.45 16.10
N TYR A 128 -2.04 2.32 15.82
CA TYR A 128 -2.40 1.02 16.38
C TYR A 128 -2.42 1.04 17.91
N TRP A 129 -1.39 1.60 18.53
CA TRP A 129 -1.28 1.74 19.99
C TRP A 129 -2.42 2.57 20.59
N SER A 130 -2.74 3.70 19.97
CA SER A 130 -3.83 4.57 20.40
C SER A 130 -5.18 3.87 20.32
N ILE A 131 -5.39 3.08 19.26
CA ILE A 131 -6.60 2.25 19.11
C ILE A 131 -6.65 1.19 20.22
N MET A 132 -5.53 0.51 20.51
CA MET A 132 -5.44 -0.49 21.57
C MET A 132 -5.74 0.12 22.95
N LYS A 133 -5.15 1.28 23.30
CA LYS A 133 -5.42 2.02 24.55
C LYS A 133 -6.91 2.37 24.67
N ALA A 134 -7.51 2.86 23.57
CA ALA A 134 -8.91 3.29 23.56
C ALA A 134 -9.93 2.14 23.56
N LYS A 135 -9.54 0.93 23.14
CA LYS A 135 -10.40 -0.25 23.07
C LYS A 135 -10.23 -1.17 24.27
N TYR A 136 -9.03 -1.25 24.82
CA TYR A 136 -8.69 -2.14 25.93
C TYR A 136 -7.99 -1.39 27.08
N PRO A 137 -8.68 -0.44 27.75
CA PRO A 137 -8.07 0.40 28.79
C PRO A 137 -7.54 -0.38 29.99
N LYS A 138 -8.02 -1.62 30.22
CA LYS A 138 -7.60 -2.51 31.32
C LYS A 138 -6.55 -3.56 30.93
N TYR A 139 -6.12 -3.58 29.66
CA TYR A 139 -5.18 -4.60 29.17
C TYR A 139 -3.81 -4.53 29.86
N MET A 140 -3.36 -3.32 30.17
CA MET A 140 -2.12 -3.05 30.91
C MET A 140 -2.13 -1.64 31.48
N ASN A 141 -1.10 -1.28 32.25
CA ASN A 141 -0.91 0.10 32.67
C ASN A 141 -0.33 0.94 31.51
N TRP A 142 -1.24 1.57 30.77
CA TRP A 142 -0.94 2.40 29.61
C TRP A 142 -0.14 3.68 29.92
N ASP A 143 0.02 4.03 31.20
CA ASP A 143 0.77 5.22 31.61
C ASP A 143 2.23 4.86 31.95
N THR A 144 2.52 3.57 32.17
CA THR A 144 3.89 3.04 32.34
C THR A 144 4.51 2.50 31.06
N PHE A 145 3.70 2.16 30.05
CA PHE A 145 4.16 1.76 28.72
C PHE A 145 3.97 2.92 27.77
N GLU A 146 4.98 3.78 27.70
CA GLU A 146 4.99 4.92 26.79
C GLU A 146 4.84 4.46 25.34
N ILE A 147 4.14 5.27 24.53
CA ILE A 147 4.20 5.12 23.07
C ILE A 147 5.68 5.26 22.71
N PRO A 148 6.25 4.30 21.96
CA PRO A 148 7.64 4.41 21.59
C PRO A 148 7.90 5.74 20.86
N THR A 149 8.78 6.56 21.43
CA THR A 149 8.89 8.00 21.16
C THR A 149 9.31 8.32 19.72
N ASP A 150 9.93 7.38 19.01
CA ASP A 150 10.26 7.52 17.59
C ASP A 150 9.04 7.34 16.67
N SER A 151 7.88 6.94 17.19
CA SER A 151 6.63 6.83 16.41
C SER A 151 5.96 8.17 16.08
N LEU A 152 6.44 9.30 16.63
CA LEU A 152 5.80 10.62 16.53
C LEU A 152 6.50 11.63 15.59
N LYS A 153 7.71 11.35 15.10
CA LYS A 153 8.47 12.25 14.20
C LYS A 153 8.11 12.06 12.74
#